data_AF-A0A3E2YTH7-F1
#
_entry.id   AF-A0A3E2YTH7-F1
#
_cell.length_a   1.000
_cell.length_b   1.000
_cell.length_c   1.000
_cell.angle_alpha   90.00
_cell.angle_beta   90.00
_cell.angle_gamma   90.00
#
_symmetry.space_group_name_H-M   'P 1'
#
loop_
_entity.id
_entity.type
_entity.pdbx_description
1 polymer ?
#
loop_
_entity_poly.entity_id
_entity_poly.type
_entity_poly.pdbx_seq_one_letter_code
_entity_poly.pdbx_strand_id
1 'polypeptide(L)'
;MTGSGPAAPASTDADRRWQWLTGDRPPAEAGGDARWWEAARTARAAAEELSQVQRALPEHWRAGEGRDECDERLRRLVHRLEEAHETYRIVAEALAARADGWTLARRTVREAVAQAHRAGLVVAPDGTVTSPTTAVPTMAVRALARRLSATVVTALARLDAVESRAADLIATVSPPR
;
A
#
# COMPACT_ATOMS: atom_id res chain seq x y z
N MET A 1 39.63 -28.63 -15.56
CA MET A 1 38.52 -28.18 -16.43
C MET A 1 37.22 -28.33 -15.64
N THR A 2 36.83 -27.31 -14.89
CA THR A 2 35.54 -27.27 -14.18
C THR A 2 34.66 -26.28 -14.90
N GLY A 3 33.61 -26.79 -15.54
CA GLY A 3 32.63 -25.97 -16.25
C GLY A 3 31.82 -25.15 -15.26
N SER A 4 32.00 -23.83 -15.30
CA SER A 4 31.02 -22.89 -14.76
C SER A 4 29.74 -23.00 -15.59
N GLY A 5 28.70 -23.59 -15.00
CA GLY A 5 27.35 -23.47 -15.52
C GLY A 5 26.93 -21.99 -15.53
N PRO A 6 26.16 -21.53 -16.52
CA PRO A 6 25.75 -20.14 -16.62
C PRO A 6 24.90 -19.76 -15.40
N ALA A 7 25.32 -18.69 -14.71
CA ALA A 7 24.55 -18.07 -13.64
C ALA A 7 23.17 -17.67 -14.20
N ALA A 8 22.09 -18.14 -13.55
CA ALA A 8 20.74 -17.73 -13.91
C ALA A 8 20.62 -16.20 -13.83
N PRO A 9 19.98 -15.54 -14.82
CA PRO A 9 19.82 -14.09 -14.80
C PRO A 9 19.03 -13.67 -13.56
N ALA A 10 19.47 -12.60 -12.90
CA ALA A 10 18.78 -12.00 -11.78
C ALA A 10 17.33 -11.68 -12.20
N SER A 11 16.36 -12.32 -11.54
CA SER A 11 14.94 -12.03 -11.72
C SER A 11 14.69 -10.54 -11.52
N THR A 12 14.19 -9.89 -12.57
CA THR A 12 13.83 -8.47 -12.50
C THR A 12 12.69 -8.29 -11.48
N ASP A 13 12.60 -7.12 -10.83
CA ASP A 13 11.51 -6.84 -9.90
C ASP A 13 10.13 -6.99 -10.56
N ALA A 14 10.04 -6.74 -11.88
CA ALA A 14 8.84 -6.98 -12.68
C ALA A 14 8.47 -8.47 -12.74
N ASP A 15 9.43 -9.38 -12.91
CA ASP A 15 9.18 -10.82 -12.93
C ASP A 15 8.68 -11.33 -11.57
N ARG A 16 9.27 -10.84 -10.48
CA ARG A 16 8.83 -11.18 -9.11
C ARG A 16 7.41 -10.68 -8.85
N ARG A 17 7.11 -9.45 -9.24
CA ARG A 17 5.77 -8.88 -9.14
C ARG A 17 4.74 -9.66 -9.96
N TRP A 18 5.10 -10.05 -11.17
CA TRP A 18 4.24 -10.88 -12.02
C TRP A 18 3.96 -12.25 -11.39
N GLN A 19 4.98 -12.88 -10.80
CA GLN A 19 4.83 -14.13 -10.05
C GLN A 19 3.90 -13.97 -8.84
N TRP A 20 3.92 -12.84 -8.13
CA TRP A 20 2.97 -12.60 -7.02
C TRP A 20 1.54 -12.34 -7.50
N LEU A 21 1.36 -11.64 -8.62
CA LEU A 21 0.05 -11.36 -9.19
C LEU A 21 -0.61 -12.61 -9.78
N THR A 22 0.18 -13.58 -10.25
CA THR A 22 -0.32 -14.82 -10.85
C THR A 22 -0.35 -15.98 -9.84
N GLY A 23 0.66 -16.08 -8.96
CA GLY A 23 0.85 -17.14 -7.97
C GLY A 23 -0.06 -17.09 -6.74
N ASP A 24 -0.05 -18.17 -5.95
CA ASP A 24 -1.06 -18.46 -4.91
C ASP A 24 -0.92 -17.71 -3.58
N ARG A 25 0.19 -17.01 -3.36
CA ARG A 25 0.42 -16.28 -2.12
C ARG A 25 0.59 -14.76 -2.38
N PRO A 26 -0.18 -13.89 -1.70
CA PRO A 26 0.10 -12.47 -1.72
C PRO A 26 1.42 -12.16 -0.99
N PRO A 27 2.09 -11.04 -1.29
CA PRO A 27 3.29 -10.65 -0.56
C PRO A 27 2.96 -10.50 0.94
N ALA A 28 3.80 -11.10 1.80
CA ALA A 28 3.61 -11.14 3.25
C ALA A 28 3.63 -9.74 3.92
N GLU A 29 4.08 -8.71 3.20
CA GLU A 29 4.23 -7.33 3.66
C GLU A 29 2.97 -6.47 3.52
N ALA A 30 1.89 -7.00 2.96
CA ALA A 30 0.62 -6.26 2.85
C ALA A 30 -0.03 -5.97 4.22
N GLY A 31 0.42 -6.60 5.32
CA GLY A 31 -0.15 -6.48 6.67
C GLY A 31 0.56 -5.49 7.61
N GLY A 32 1.22 -4.46 7.06
CA GLY A 32 1.94 -3.46 7.86
C GLY A 32 1.06 -2.42 8.56
N ASP A 33 -0.27 -2.51 8.45
CA ASP A 33 -1.27 -1.51 8.83
C ASP A 33 -1.63 -1.52 10.33
N ALA A 34 -1.67 -2.69 10.97
CA ALA A 34 -2.13 -2.84 12.35
C ALA A 34 -1.35 -1.98 13.36
N ARG A 35 -0.02 -1.89 13.21
CA ARG A 35 0.84 -1.06 14.09
C ARG A 35 0.57 0.44 13.94
N TRP A 36 0.22 0.90 12.73
CA TRP A 36 -0.07 2.32 12.49
C TRP A 36 -1.46 2.68 13.00
N TRP A 37 -2.43 1.78 12.85
CA TRP A 37 -3.73 1.92 13.49
C TRP A 37 -3.66 1.91 15.01
N GLU A 38 -2.82 1.08 15.59
CA GLU A 38 -2.55 1.07 17.03
C GLU A 38 -1.90 2.39 17.48
N ALA A 39 -0.84 2.84 16.81
CA ALA A 39 -0.19 4.11 17.11
C ALA A 39 -1.16 5.31 16.99
N ALA A 40 -2.01 5.34 15.96
CA ALA A 40 -3.03 6.37 15.79
C ALA A 40 -4.03 6.37 16.96
N ARG A 41 -4.51 5.19 17.38
CA ARG A 41 -5.44 5.07 18.53
C ARG A 41 -4.79 5.50 19.83
N THR A 42 -3.54 5.09 20.07
CA THR A 42 -2.78 5.46 21.27
C THR A 42 -2.55 6.98 21.33
N ALA A 43 -2.16 7.62 20.22
CA ALA A 43 -1.99 9.07 20.17
C ALA A 43 -3.30 9.81 20.49
N ARG A 44 -4.44 9.32 19.95
CA ARG A 44 -5.75 9.91 20.23
C ARG A 44 -6.15 9.76 21.69
N ALA A 45 -6.01 8.56 22.26
CA ALA A 45 -6.32 8.30 23.66
C ALA A 45 -5.48 9.19 24.59
N ALA A 46 -4.18 9.33 24.32
CA ALA A 46 -3.30 10.21 25.09
C ALA A 46 -3.72 11.69 25.00
N ALA A 47 -4.16 12.17 23.83
CA ALA A 47 -4.65 13.54 23.66
C ALA A 47 -5.94 13.79 24.47
N GLU A 48 -6.85 12.82 24.47
CA GLU A 48 -8.11 12.87 25.21
C GLU A 48 -7.88 12.83 26.73
N GLU A 49 -7.04 11.92 27.21
CA GLU A 49 -6.65 11.83 28.62
C GLU A 49 -6.01 13.13 29.10
N LEU A 50 -5.07 13.70 28.34
CA LEU A 50 -4.40 14.94 28.72
C LEU A 50 -5.37 16.14 28.73
N SER A 51 -6.30 16.18 27.79
CA SER A 51 -7.37 17.19 27.75
C SER A 51 -8.31 17.05 28.95
N GLN A 52 -8.63 15.82 29.36
CA GLN A 52 -9.45 15.56 30.53
C GLN A 52 -8.74 15.98 31.83
N VAL A 53 -7.46 15.65 31.96
CA VAL A 53 -6.61 16.09 33.09
C VAL A 53 -6.59 17.61 33.17
N GLN A 54 -6.39 18.30 32.04
CA GLN A 54 -6.37 19.77 32.01
C GLN A 54 -7.69 20.37 32.53
N ARG A 55 -8.84 19.83 32.12
CA ARG A 55 -10.16 20.30 32.58
C ARG A 55 -10.40 20.01 34.07
N ALA A 56 -9.85 18.90 34.57
CA ALA A 56 -9.98 18.47 35.95
C ALA A 56 -9.01 19.16 36.92
N LEU A 57 -8.09 20.02 36.44
CA LEU A 57 -7.12 20.71 37.28
C LEU A 57 -7.84 21.56 38.36
N PRO A 58 -7.48 21.38 39.65
CA PRO A 58 -8.07 22.12 40.76
C PRO A 58 -7.86 23.64 40.69
N GLU A 59 -8.76 24.41 41.31
CA GLU A 59 -8.71 25.88 41.32
C GLU A 59 -7.42 26.46 41.94
N HIS A 60 -6.84 25.81 42.94
CA HIS A 60 -5.57 26.27 43.54
C HIS A 60 -4.39 26.17 42.57
N TRP A 61 -4.47 25.29 41.58
CA TRP A 61 -3.50 25.19 40.49
C TRP A 61 -3.69 26.32 39.46
N ARG A 62 -4.92 26.82 39.31
CA ARG A 62 -5.26 27.96 38.44
C ARG A 62 -4.84 29.32 39.00
N ALA A 63 -4.43 29.38 40.27
CA ALA A 63 -4.03 30.60 40.97
C ALA A 63 -2.51 30.75 41.17
N GLY A 64 -1.70 29.75 40.77
CA GLY A 64 -0.25 29.74 40.97
C GLY A 64 0.54 30.43 39.84
N GLU A 65 1.72 30.96 40.17
CA GLU A 65 2.72 31.38 39.17
C GLU A 65 3.10 30.20 38.27
N GLY A 66 3.17 30.43 36.95
CA GLY A 66 3.51 29.40 35.96
C GLY A 66 2.33 28.63 35.36
N ARG A 67 1.08 28.95 35.74
CA ARG A 67 -0.13 28.36 35.15
C ARG A 67 -0.19 28.53 33.64
N ASP A 68 -0.08 29.76 33.15
CA ASP A 68 -0.24 30.04 31.71
C ASP A 68 0.81 29.30 30.89
N GLU A 69 2.03 29.17 31.41
CA GLU A 69 3.10 28.40 30.77
C GLU A 69 2.79 26.89 30.77
N CYS A 70 2.26 26.35 31.86
CA CYS A 70 1.85 24.95 31.93
C CYS A 70 0.65 24.66 31.01
N ASP A 71 -0.38 25.50 31.04
CA ASP A 71 -1.56 25.40 30.16
C ASP A 71 -1.16 25.48 28.68
N GLU A 72 -0.20 26.34 28.35
CA GLU A 72 0.33 26.45 26.98
C GLU A 72 1.19 25.24 26.59
N ARG A 73 1.96 24.66 27.52
CA ARG A 73 2.70 23.41 27.27
C ARG A 73 1.75 22.23 27.06
N LEU A 74 0.71 22.10 27.88
CA LEU A 74 -0.31 21.06 27.76
C LEU A 74 -1.07 21.20 26.44
N ARG A 75 -1.53 22.42 26.09
CA ARG A 75 -2.18 22.70 24.79
C ARG A 75 -1.30 22.31 23.61
N ARG A 76 -0.02 22.70 23.61
CA ARG A 76 0.93 22.31 22.56
C ARG A 76 1.15 20.80 22.49
N LEU A 77 1.12 20.10 23.63
CA LEU A 77 1.28 18.66 23.66
C LEU A 77 0.05 17.92 23.13
N VAL A 78 -1.17 18.34 23.52
CA VAL A 78 -2.43 17.83 22.93
C VAL A 78 -2.40 18.02 21.41
N HIS A 79 -2.07 19.23 20.96
CA HIS A 79 -2.03 19.54 19.54
C HIS A 79 -1.07 18.62 18.78
N ARG A 80 0.14 18.39 19.30
CA ARG A 80 1.10 17.44 18.70
C ARG A 80 0.60 16.00 18.69
N LEU A 81 -0.13 15.57 19.72
CA LEU A 81 -0.71 14.23 19.76
C LEU A 81 -1.85 14.08 18.73
N GLU A 82 -2.63 15.13 18.51
CA GLU A 82 -3.66 15.16 17.46
C GLU A 82 -3.03 15.15 16.06
N GLU A 83 -1.96 15.91 15.83
CA GLU A 83 -1.18 15.87 14.58
C GLU A 83 -0.58 14.47 14.35
N ALA A 84 -0.03 13.84 15.40
CA ALA A 84 0.51 12.49 15.32
C ALA A 84 -0.59 11.45 15.02
N HIS A 85 -1.75 11.55 15.68
CA HIS A 85 -2.92 10.72 15.40
C HIS A 85 -3.31 10.79 13.91
N GLU A 86 -3.46 12.01 13.38
CA GLU A 86 -3.86 12.21 12.00
C GLU A 86 -2.82 11.68 11.02
N THR A 87 -1.53 11.92 11.29
CA THR A 87 -0.43 11.40 10.48
C THR A 87 -0.43 9.87 10.43
N TYR A 88 -0.55 9.22 11.60
CA TYR A 88 -0.56 7.76 11.69
C TYR A 88 -1.80 7.14 11.04
N ARG A 89 -2.97 7.79 11.16
CA ARG A 89 -4.20 7.38 10.50
C ARG A 89 -4.04 7.41 8.98
N ILE A 90 -3.51 8.50 8.42
CA ILE A 90 -3.28 8.63 6.97
C ILE A 90 -2.32 7.55 6.45
N VAL A 91 -1.24 7.25 7.18
CA VAL A 91 -0.30 6.19 6.79
C VAL A 91 -0.97 4.81 6.86
N ALA A 92 -1.77 4.55 7.89
CA ALA A 92 -2.51 3.30 8.02
C ALA A 92 -3.52 3.10 6.88
N GLU A 93 -4.25 4.14 6.50
CA GLU A 93 -5.18 4.14 5.36
C GLU A 93 -4.46 3.90 4.03
N ALA A 94 -3.29 4.51 3.83
CA ALA A 94 -2.50 4.30 2.61
C ALA A 94 -1.98 2.86 2.51
N LEU A 95 -1.56 2.27 3.63
CA LEU A 95 -1.14 0.87 3.69
C LEU A 95 -2.30 -0.11 3.42
N ALA A 96 -3.48 0.16 3.99
CA ALA A 96 -4.68 -0.60 3.71
C ALA A 96 -5.06 -0.50 2.23
N ALA A 97 -5.08 0.71 1.65
CA ALA A 97 -5.34 0.92 0.23
C ALA A 97 -4.33 0.21 -0.68
N ARG A 98 -3.05 0.15 -0.28
CA ARG A 98 -2.02 -0.64 -0.97
C ARG A 98 -2.35 -2.14 -0.94
N ALA A 99 -2.74 -2.69 0.21
CA ALA A 99 -3.12 -4.09 0.35
C ALA A 99 -4.37 -4.45 -0.49
N ASP A 100 -5.38 -3.59 -0.46
CA ASP A 100 -6.58 -3.72 -1.29
C ASP A 100 -6.25 -3.63 -2.78
N GLY A 101 -5.37 -2.70 -3.16
CA GLY A 101 -4.87 -2.55 -4.52
C GLY A 101 -4.17 -3.81 -5.02
N TRP A 102 -3.32 -4.43 -4.19
CA TRP A 102 -2.69 -5.72 -4.50
C TRP A 102 -3.72 -6.84 -4.71
N THR A 103 -4.71 -6.92 -3.84
CA THR A 103 -5.78 -7.93 -3.92
C THR A 103 -6.61 -7.76 -5.19
N LEU A 104 -7.01 -6.52 -5.52
CA LEU A 104 -7.78 -6.21 -6.72
C LEU A 104 -6.97 -6.45 -7.99
N ALA A 105 -5.72 -6.02 -8.04
CA ALA A 105 -4.83 -6.23 -9.17
C ALA A 105 -4.62 -7.73 -9.42
N ARG A 106 -4.35 -8.50 -8.36
CA ARG A 106 -4.19 -9.95 -8.42
C ARG A 106 -5.43 -10.64 -8.96
N ARG A 107 -6.63 -10.31 -8.46
CA ARG A 107 -7.89 -10.86 -8.98
C ARG A 107 -8.04 -10.56 -10.47
N THR A 108 -7.87 -9.29 -10.84
CA THR A 108 -8.02 -8.82 -12.23
C THR A 108 -7.03 -9.49 -13.18
N VAL A 109 -5.76 -9.59 -12.79
CA VAL A 109 -4.71 -10.23 -13.59
C VAL A 109 -5.00 -11.72 -13.76
N ARG A 110 -5.38 -12.43 -12.69
CA ARG A 110 -5.72 -13.86 -12.76
C ARG A 110 -6.91 -14.13 -13.66
N GLU A 111 -7.96 -13.34 -13.56
CA GLU A 111 -9.13 -13.45 -14.43
C GLU A 111 -8.76 -13.20 -15.90
N ALA A 112 -7.95 -12.17 -16.17
CA ALA A 112 -7.48 -11.86 -17.52
C ALA A 112 -6.57 -12.96 -18.08
N VAL A 113 -5.66 -13.50 -17.28
CA VAL A 113 -4.77 -14.61 -17.64
C VAL A 113 -5.58 -15.88 -17.92
N ALA A 114 -6.54 -16.23 -17.07
CA ALA A 114 -7.43 -17.37 -17.30
C ALA A 114 -8.29 -17.20 -18.56
N GLN A 115 -8.74 -15.98 -18.87
CA GLN A 115 -9.45 -15.68 -20.11
C GLN A 115 -8.54 -15.75 -21.34
N ALA A 116 -7.31 -15.26 -21.25
CA ALA A 116 -6.30 -15.36 -22.30
C ALA A 116 -5.98 -16.82 -22.61
N HIS A 117 -5.71 -17.64 -21.59
CA HIS A 117 -5.42 -19.07 -21.76
C HIS A 117 -6.58 -19.82 -22.43
N ARG A 118 -7.83 -19.56 -22.05
CA ARG A 118 -9.01 -20.15 -22.72
C ARG A 118 -9.13 -19.77 -24.19
N ALA A 119 -8.58 -18.63 -24.58
CA ALA A 119 -8.53 -18.16 -25.97
C ALA A 119 -7.23 -18.54 -26.70
N GLY A 120 -6.34 -19.33 -26.08
CA GLY A 120 -5.03 -19.69 -26.64
C GLY A 120 -4.05 -18.53 -26.73
N LEU A 121 -4.23 -17.48 -25.92
CA LEU A 121 -3.37 -16.31 -25.86
C LEU A 121 -2.37 -16.42 -24.71
N VAL A 122 -1.23 -15.71 -24.84
CA VAL A 122 -0.19 -15.62 -23.82
C VAL A 122 -0.17 -14.20 -23.27
N VAL A 123 -0.03 -14.08 -21.95
CA VAL A 123 0.10 -12.79 -21.25
C VAL A 123 1.53 -12.63 -20.77
N ALA A 124 2.19 -11.56 -21.18
CA ALA A 124 3.54 -11.21 -20.74
C ALA A 124 3.51 -10.40 -19.43
N PRO A 125 4.64 -10.32 -18.70
CA PRO A 125 4.74 -9.60 -17.42
C PRO A 125 4.42 -8.10 -17.50
N ASP A 126 4.64 -7.47 -18.65
CA ASP A 126 4.29 -6.08 -18.93
C ASP A 126 2.78 -5.86 -19.16
N GLY A 127 2.00 -6.94 -19.11
CA GLY A 127 0.56 -6.93 -19.33
C GLY A 127 0.16 -7.04 -20.79
N THR A 128 1.10 -7.20 -21.73
CA THR A 128 0.77 -7.42 -23.14
C THR A 128 0.23 -8.82 -23.37
N VAL A 129 -0.91 -8.91 -24.07
CA VAL A 129 -1.53 -10.18 -24.47
C VAL A 129 -1.31 -10.40 -25.96
N THR A 130 -0.70 -11.54 -26.32
CA THR A 130 -0.33 -11.88 -27.70
C THR A 130 -0.77 -13.29 -28.08
N SER A 131 -0.90 -13.53 -29.39
CA SER A 131 -1.15 -14.86 -29.93
C SER A 131 0.19 -15.57 -30.13
N PRO A 132 0.37 -16.80 -29.59
CA PRO A 132 1.60 -17.57 -29.80
C PRO A 132 1.72 -18.11 -31.23
N THR A 133 0.61 -18.18 -31.97
CA THR A 133 0.59 -18.69 -33.36
C THR A 133 1.00 -17.60 -34.34
N THR A 134 1.85 -17.95 -35.31
CA THR A 134 2.27 -17.08 -36.43
C THR A 134 1.19 -16.88 -37.49
N ALA A 135 0.11 -17.67 -37.45
CA ALA A 135 -1.05 -17.49 -38.30
C ALA A 135 -1.78 -16.18 -37.95
N VAL A 136 -2.24 -15.44 -38.97
CA VAL A 136 -2.91 -14.14 -38.78
C VAL A 136 -4.15 -14.34 -37.90
N PRO A 137 -4.17 -13.78 -36.68
CA PRO A 137 -5.29 -13.97 -35.78
C PRO A 137 -6.54 -13.26 -36.31
N THR A 138 -7.70 -13.88 -36.10
CA THR A 138 -8.99 -13.29 -36.48
C THR A 138 -9.18 -11.93 -35.80
N MET A 139 -10.00 -11.06 -36.39
CA MET A 139 -10.29 -9.75 -35.78
C MET A 139 -10.83 -9.86 -34.35
N ALA A 140 -11.64 -10.89 -34.07
CA ALA A 140 -12.18 -11.14 -32.74
C ALA A 140 -11.07 -11.45 -31.71
N VAL A 141 -10.09 -12.28 -32.08
CA VAL A 141 -8.94 -12.61 -31.21
C VAL A 141 -8.07 -11.38 -30.97
N ARG A 142 -7.83 -10.56 -32.00
CA ARG A 142 -7.09 -9.30 -31.86
C ARG A 142 -7.79 -8.30 -30.94
N ALA A 143 -9.10 -8.17 -31.07
CA ALA A 143 -9.91 -7.30 -30.20
C ALA A 143 -9.89 -7.78 -28.75
N LEU A 144 -10.01 -9.09 -28.53
CA LEU A 144 -9.91 -9.70 -27.20
C LEU A 144 -8.54 -9.45 -26.57
N ALA A 145 -7.46 -9.71 -27.30
CA ALA A 145 -6.10 -9.48 -26.84
C ALA A 145 -5.89 -8.02 -26.42
N ARG A 146 -6.30 -7.04 -27.24
CA ARG A 146 -6.21 -5.62 -26.90
C ARG A 146 -7.00 -5.26 -25.63
N ARG A 147 -8.21 -5.79 -25.49
CA ARG A 147 -9.04 -5.56 -24.30
C ARG A 147 -8.37 -6.11 -23.05
N LEU A 148 -7.88 -7.35 -23.10
CA LEU A 148 -7.21 -7.98 -21.97
C LEU A 148 -5.90 -7.25 -21.61
N SER A 149 -5.12 -6.84 -22.61
CA SER A 149 -3.93 -6.00 -22.38
C SER A 149 -4.30 -4.71 -21.67
N ALA A 150 -5.32 -3.99 -22.14
CA ALA A 150 -5.77 -2.76 -21.51
C ALA A 150 -6.23 -2.98 -20.06
N THR A 151 -6.95 -4.08 -19.79
CA THR A 151 -7.37 -4.45 -18.44
C THR A 151 -6.18 -4.71 -17.51
N VAL A 152 -5.19 -5.50 -17.96
CA VAL A 152 -4.00 -5.81 -17.15
C VAL A 152 -3.15 -4.57 -16.93
N VAL A 153 -2.85 -3.79 -17.98
CA VAL A 153 -2.08 -2.55 -17.88
C VAL A 153 -2.77 -1.55 -16.92
N THR A 154 -4.09 -1.41 -16.99
CA THR A 154 -4.84 -0.54 -16.06
C THR A 154 -4.74 -1.03 -14.62
N ALA A 155 -4.79 -2.34 -14.39
CA ALA A 155 -4.64 -2.91 -13.06
C ALA A 155 -3.24 -2.69 -12.49
N LEU A 156 -2.19 -2.87 -13.32
CA LEU A 156 -0.81 -2.62 -12.95
C LEU A 156 -0.58 -1.13 -12.62
N ALA A 157 -1.04 -0.22 -13.47
CA ALA A 157 -0.90 1.22 -13.25
C ALA A 157 -1.63 1.71 -11.98
N ARG A 158 -2.80 1.14 -11.68
CA ARG A 158 -3.51 1.44 -10.42
C ARG A 158 -2.74 0.92 -9.22
N LEU A 159 -2.17 -0.27 -9.32
CA LEU A 159 -1.32 -0.82 -8.27
C LEU A 159 -0.08 0.06 -8.06
N ASP A 160 0.58 0.51 -9.12
CA ASP A 160 1.71 1.44 -9.05
C ASP A 160 1.33 2.74 -8.32
N ALA A 161 0.18 3.31 -8.66
CA ALA A 161 -0.27 4.56 -8.05
C ALA A 161 -0.49 4.41 -6.53
N VAL A 162 -1.07 3.31 -6.06
CA VAL A 162 -1.26 3.09 -4.62
C VAL A 162 0.06 2.74 -3.91
N GLU A 163 0.97 2.03 -4.58
CA GLU A 163 2.30 1.73 -4.03
C GLU A 163 3.15 2.98 -3.88
N SER A 164 3.23 3.82 -4.92
CA SER A 164 3.95 5.09 -4.87
C SER A 164 3.39 5.99 -3.79
N ARG A 165 2.06 6.13 -3.71
CA ARG A 165 1.43 6.95 -2.66
C ARG A 165 1.75 6.45 -1.25
N ALA A 166 1.70 5.14 -1.03
CA ALA A 166 2.05 4.56 0.27
C ALA A 166 3.53 4.75 0.58
N ALA A 167 4.42 4.57 -0.41
CA ALA A 167 5.86 4.78 -0.25
C ALA A 167 6.18 6.24 0.10
N ASP A 168 5.57 7.20 -0.60
CA ASP A 168 5.74 8.63 -0.36
C ASP A 168 5.31 9.00 1.07
N LEU A 169 4.16 8.49 1.53
CA LEU A 169 3.64 8.75 2.88
C LEU A 169 4.48 8.08 3.98
N ILE A 170 5.06 6.91 3.71
CA ILE A 170 5.95 6.26 4.67
C ILE A 170 7.30 6.98 4.73
N ALA A 171 7.80 7.48 3.59
CA ALA A 171 9.07 8.19 3.54
C ALA A 171 9.04 9.53 4.30
N THR A 172 7.86 10.14 4.45
CA THR A 172 7.70 11.41 5.18
C THR A 172 7.56 11.23 6.69
N VAL A 173 7.39 10.00 7.19
CA VAL A 173 7.07 9.74 8.61
C VAL A 173 8.03 8.71 9.20
N SER A 174 8.61 9.02 10.37
CA SER A 174 9.38 8.02 11.12
C SER A 174 8.44 6.91 11.62
N PRO A 175 8.81 5.62 11.45
CA PRO A 175 7.95 4.53 11.88
C PRO A 175 7.71 4.59 13.40
N PRO A 176 6.50 4.23 13.88
CA PRO A 176 6.23 4.11 15.29
C PRO A 176 7.17 3.05 15.89
N ARG A 177 7.79 3.38 17.03
CA ARG A 177 8.70 2.51 17.76
C ARG A 177 7.95 1.59 18.71
#